data_AF-A0A9W2X3F1-F1
#
_entry.id   AF-A0A9W2X3F1-F1
#
_cell.length_a   1.000
_cell.length_b   1.000
_cell.length_c   1.000
_cell.angle_alpha   90.00
_cell.angle_beta   90.00
_cell.angle_gamma   90.00
#
_symmetry.space_group_name_H-M   'P 1'
#
loop_
_entity.id
_entity.type
_entity.pdbx_description
1 polymer ?
#
loop_
_entity_poly.entity_id
_entity_poly.type
_entity_poly.pdbx_seq_one_letter_code
_entity_poly.pdbx_strand_id
1 'polypeptide(L)'
;MARRLQDELAAFFFEYDTPRMVLVRNKRVGVVFRLIQLVVLVYVIGWVFVYEKGYQTSSGLISSVSVKLKGLAVTKLPSLGPQVWDVADYVFPAQGDGSFVVMTNFIATPRQAKGHCAENPEGGTCTNNSGCTPGKAERKAQGIRTGKCVAFNDIVHTCEIFGWCPVEVDDNIPCPALLREAENFTLFIKNSISFPRFKVTRRNLVEEVDAAYMKTCLYHKTLHPLCPVFKLGYVVQESGQNFSTLAEKGGVVGITIDWHCDLDWHVRHCKPVYEFHGLYEEKNLSQGFNFRFARHFVENGTNYRHLFKVFGIRFDILVDGKRDPGAVEGRAFQPVTTPPSLSPCVQGGQSQGQNPGLPTSSCVSMQSQSRGQQAVGPATSVGWGRPLAPGLVSGLLRKAFSTRPF
;
A
#
# COMPACT_ATOMS: atom_id res chain seq x y z
N MET A 1 50.07 40.34 -37.36
CA MET A 1 49.44 39.72 -36.17
C MET A 1 48.06 39.13 -36.47
N ALA A 2 47.17 39.82 -37.19
CA ALA A 2 45.81 39.34 -37.48
C ALA A 2 45.71 37.95 -38.17
N ARG A 3 46.56 37.67 -39.18
CA ARG A 3 46.58 36.35 -39.85
C ARG A 3 46.97 35.20 -38.91
N ARG A 4 47.98 35.42 -38.07
CA ARG A 4 48.45 34.42 -37.09
C ARG A 4 47.39 34.11 -36.03
N LEU A 5 46.59 35.11 -35.67
CA LEU A 5 45.48 34.98 -34.72
C LEU A 5 44.27 34.26 -35.36
N GLN A 6 44.04 34.47 -36.66
CA GLN A 6 43.06 33.71 -37.45
C GLN A 6 43.46 32.25 -37.63
N ASP A 7 44.75 31.96 -37.85
CA ASP A 7 45.24 30.59 -38.01
C ASP A 7 45.18 29.80 -36.68
N GLU A 8 45.52 30.45 -35.56
CA GLU A 8 45.39 29.86 -34.21
C GLU A 8 43.92 29.63 -33.82
N LEU A 9 43.02 30.57 -34.17
CA LEU A 9 41.57 30.39 -34.01
C LEU A 9 41.04 29.26 -34.91
N ALA A 10 41.52 29.15 -36.14
CA ALA A 10 41.12 28.09 -37.06
C ALA A 10 41.59 26.71 -36.57
N ALA A 11 42.82 26.60 -36.08
CA ALA A 11 43.31 25.36 -35.46
C ALA A 11 42.46 25.00 -34.22
N PHE A 12 42.17 25.97 -33.35
CA PHE A 12 41.36 25.72 -32.15
C PHE A 12 39.93 25.23 -32.45
N PHE A 13 39.29 25.72 -33.52
CA PHE A 13 37.92 25.34 -33.87
C PHE A 13 37.82 24.14 -34.84
N PHE A 14 38.87 23.85 -35.62
CA PHE A 14 38.83 22.85 -36.71
C PHE A 14 39.85 21.71 -36.57
N GLU A 15 40.61 21.65 -35.48
CA GLU A 15 41.52 20.54 -35.19
C GLU A 15 40.81 19.46 -34.37
N TYR A 16 40.89 18.20 -34.84
CA TYR A 16 40.29 17.04 -34.18
C TYR A 16 41.39 15.98 -33.97
N ASP A 17 41.83 15.85 -32.73
CA ASP A 17 42.82 14.85 -32.35
C ASP A 17 42.19 13.45 -32.32
N THR A 18 42.63 12.58 -33.24
CA THR A 18 42.32 11.15 -33.20
C THR A 18 43.48 10.33 -32.65
N PRO A 19 43.23 9.34 -31.78
CA PRO A 19 44.28 8.44 -31.34
C PRO A 19 44.86 7.66 -32.53
N ARG A 20 46.19 7.62 -32.64
CA ARG A 20 46.87 6.76 -33.63
C ARG A 20 46.60 5.30 -33.31
N MET A 21 45.85 4.61 -34.17
CA MET A 21 45.54 3.19 -34.00
C MET A 21 46.69 2.32 -34.53
N VAL A 22 47.15 1.36 -33.72
CA VAL A 22 48.17 0.37 -34.13
C VAL A 22 47.47 -0.94 -34.49
N LEU A 23 47.63 -1.39 -35.74
CA LEU A 23 47.03 -2.63 -36.23
C LEU A 23 47.97 -3.83 -35.99
N VAL A 24 47.66 -4.66 -35.01
CA VAL A 24 48.42 -5.89 -34.72
C VAL A 24 47.84 -7.07 -35.51
N ARG A 25 48.57 -7.56 -36.52
CA ARG A 25 48.18 -8.74 -37.32
C ARG A 25 48.67 -10.05 -36.67
N ASN A 26 47.92 -10.55 -35.68
CA ASN A 26 48.17 -11.85 -35.06
C ASN A 26 46.88 -12.68 -34.96
N LYS A 27 46.90 -13.91 -35.50
CA LYS A 27 45.72 -14.81 -35.52
C LYS A 27 45.20 -15.14 -34.12
N ARG A 28 46.08 -15.40 -33.14
CA ARG A 28 45.67 -15.76 -31.76
C ARG A 28 45.00 -14.59 -31.05
N VAL A 29 45.62 -13.41 -31.10
CA VAL A 29 45.08 -12.19 -30.47
C VAL A 29 43.75 -11.77 -31.12
N GLY A 30 43.67 -11.87 -32.45
CA GLY A 30 42.44 -11.57 -33.19
C GLY A 30 41.27 -12.48 -32.81
N VAL A 31 41.50 -13.81 -32.71
CA VAL A 31 40.46 -14.77 -32.31
C VAL A 31 39.99 -14.52 -30.88
N VAL A 32 40.92 -14.32 -29.93
CA VAL A 32 40.56 -14.02 -28.53
C VAL A 32 39.73 -12.75 -28.43
N PHE A 33 40.14 -11.68 -29.11
CA PHE A 33 39.40 -10.41 -29.12
C PHE A 33 38.00 -10.57 -29.72
N ARG A 34 37.87 -11.27 -30.85
CA ARG A 34 36.55 -11.54 -31.48
C ARG A 34 35.66 -12.42 -30.61
N LEU A 35 36.23 -13.39 -29.88
CA LEU A 35 35.47 -14.24 -28.97
C LEU A 35 34.95 -13.45 -27.76
N ILE A 36 35.78 -12.58 -27.18
CA ILE A 36 35.34 -11.67 -26.10
C ILE A 36 34.22 -10.75 -26.60
N GLN A 37 34.37 -10.16 -27.78
CA GLN A 37 33.31 -9.35 -28.39
C GLN A 37 32.02 -10.14 -28.57
N LEU A 38 32.10 -11.39 -29.04
CA LEU A 38 30.94 -12.26 -29.22
C LEU A 38 30.27 -12.59 -27.88
N VAL A 39 31.03 -12.90 -26.84
CA VAL A 39 30.50 -13.16 -25.50
C VAL A 39 29.77 -11.94 -24.94
N VAL A 40 30.38 -10.74 -25.06
CA VAL A 40 29.75 -9.49 -24.62
C VAL A 40 28.47 -9.22 -25.41
N LEU A 41 28.50 -9.43 -26.73
CA LEU A 41 27.33 -9.25 -27.59
C LEU A 41 26.18 -10.21 -27.24
N VAL A 42 26.49 -11.49 -27.01
CA VAL A 42 25.51 -12.49 -26.56
C VAL A 42 24.95 -12.12 -25.19
N TYR A 43 25.76 -11.63 -24.26
CA TYR A 43 25.28 -11.16 -22.96
C TYR A 43 24.32 -9.96 -23.09
N VAL A 44 24.72 -8.93 -23.85
CA VAL A 44 23.86 -7.75 -24.05
C VAL A 44 22.55 -8.13 -24.72
N ILE A 45 22.58 -8.90 -25.82
CA ILE A 45 21.37 -9.28 -26.54
C ILE A 45 20.51 -10.25 -25.72
N GLY A 46 21.10 -11.33 -25.19
CA GLY A 46 20.35 -12.37 -24.49
C GLY A 46 19.85 -11.93 -23.12
N TRP A 47 20.71 -11.34 -22.30
CA TRP A 47 20.35 -10.94 -20.94
C TRP A 47 19.64 -9.60 -20.92
N VAL A 48 20.27 -8.54 -21.43
CA VAL A 48 19.75 -7.17 -21.26
C VAL A 48 18.54 -6.92 -22.15
N PHE A 49 18.60 -7.33 -23.42
CA PHE A 49 17.48 -7.09 -24.35
C PHE A 49 16.38 -8.14 -24.23
N VAL A 50 16.70 -9.43 -24.27
CA VAL A 50 15.65 -10.46 -24.31
C VAL A 50 15.11 -10.79 -22.91
N TYR A 51 15.96 -11.07 -21.93
CA TYR A 51 15.52 -11.52 -20.61
C TYR A 51 14.98 -10.39 -19.72
N GLU A 52 15.77 -9.33 -19.53
CA GLU A 52 15.37 -8.15 -18.72
C GLU A 52 14.41 -7.22 -19.48
N LYS A 53 14.15 -7.51 -20.77
CA LYS A 53 13.35 -6.65 -21.66
C LYS A 53 13.77 -5.18 -21.58
N GLY A 54 15.08 -4.90 -21.55
CA GLY A 54 15.62 -3.54 -21.38
C GLY A 54 15.29 -2.56 -22.53
N TYR A 55 14.75 -3.07 -23.64
CA TYR A 55 14.15 -2.24 -24.69
C TYR A 55 12.79 -1.66 -24.29
N GLN A 56 12.19 -2.14 -23.20
CA GLN A 56 10.85 -1.76 -22.81
C GLN A 56 10.85 -0.66 -21.73
N THR A 57 9.87 0.25 -21.81
CA THR A 57 9.73 1.36 -20.84
C THR A 57 8.58 1.16 -19.86
N SER A 58 8.88 0.95 -18.60
CA SER A 58 7.83 0.76 -17.60
C SER A 58 7.04 2.03 -17.29
N SER A 59 5.73 1.87 -17.09
CA SER A 59 4.85 2.93 -16.60
C SER A 59 3.92 2.39 -15.53
N GLY A 60 3.67 3.20 -14.50
CA GLY A 60 2.56 2.95 -13.58
C GLY A 60 1.21 3.00 -14.29
N LEU A 61 0.25 2.22 -13.80
CA LEU A 61 -1.13 2.26 -14.23
C LEU A 61 -1.97 3.16 -13.33
N ILE A 62 -3.07 3.66 -13.88
CA ILE A 62 -4.15 4.26 -13.09
C ILE A 62 -5.30 3.27 -13.10
N SER A 63 -5.81 2.92 -11.92
CA SER A 63 -6.92 1.99 -11.77
C SER A 63 -8.16 2.66 -11.17
N SER A 64 -9.32 2.11 -11.49
CA SER A 64 -10.59 2.41 -10.85
C SER A 64 -11.30 1.09 -10.59
N VAL A 65 -11.75 0.90 -9.34
CA VAL A 65 -12.44 -0.30 -8.89
C VAL A 65 -13.83 0.10 -8.41
N SER A 66 -14.82 -0.70 -8.77
CA SER A 66 -16.16 -0.60 -8.21
C SER A 66 -16.68 -2.00 -7.90
N VAL A 67 -17.22 -2.18 -6.71
CA VAL A 67 -17.71 -3.47 -6.24
C VAL A 67 -19.23 -3.46 -6.10
N LYS A 68 -19.84 -4.62 -6.31
CA LYS A 68 -21.26 -4.85 -6.03
C LYS A 68 -21.44 -6.21 -5.39
N LEU A 69 -21.98 -6.23 -4.17
CA LEU A 69 -22.33 -7.47 -3.50
C LEU A 69 -23.78 -7.85 -3.77
N LYS A 70 -24.06 -9.15 -3.67
CA LYS A 70 -25.41 -9.71 -3.64
C LYS A 70 -25.45 -10.85 -2.64
N GLY A 71 -26.51 -10.89 -1.87
CA GLY A 71 -26.73 -11.85 -0.79
C GLY A 71 -27.90 -11.39 0.06
N LEU A 72 -28.54 -12.35 0.73
CA LEU A 72 -29.57 -12.09 1.73
C LEU A 72 -29.29 -13.01 2.91
N ALA A 73 -29.40 -12.47 4.10
CA ALA A 73 -29.29 -13.23 5.35
C ALA A 73 -30.52 -12.94 6.22
N VAL A 74 -30.89 -13.91 7.06
CA VAL A 74 -31.99 -13.77 8.01
C VAL A 74 -31.48 -14.15 9.39
N THR A 75 -31.65 -13.24 10.35
CA THR A 75 -31.29 -13.51 11.74
C THR A 75 -32.52 -13.46 12.63
N LYS A 76 -32.59 -14.34 13.63
CA LYS A 76 -33.65 -14.34 14.65
C LYS A 76 -33.00 -14.06 16.00
N LEU A 77 -33.00 -12.79 16.42
CA LEU A 77 -32.40 -12.38 17.69
C LEU A 77 -33.49 -12.03 18.70
N PRO A 78 -33.42 -12.48 19.97
CA PRO A 78 -34.44 -12.18 20.97
C PRO A 78 -34.71 -10.68 21.17
N SER A 79 -33.68 -9.85 21.01
CA SER A 79 -33.74 -8.40 21.24
C SER A 79 -34.31 -7.58 20.07
N LEU A 80 -34.25 -8.10 18.83
CA LEU A 80 -34.68 -7.38 17.62
C LEU A 80 -35.77 -8.11 16.83
N GLY A 81 -36.05 -9.38 17.13
CA GLY A 81 -36.98 -10.21 16.36
C GLY A 81 -36.35 -10.78 15.07
N PRO A 82 -37.18 -11.30 14.14
CA PRO A 82 -36.71 -11.75 12.82
C PRO A 82 -36.37 -10.55 11.94
N GLN A 83 -35.11 -10.46 11.52
CA GLN A 83 -34.59 -9.38 10.67
C GLN A 83 -34.01 -9.97 9.39
N VAL A 84 -34.34 -9.36 8.25
CA VAL A 84 -33.69 -9.62 6.96
C VAL A 84 -32.58 -8.60 6.78
N TRP A 85 -31.41 -9.08 6.34
CA TRP A 85 -30.23 -8.28 6.06
C TRP A 85 -29.95 -8.31 4.57
N ASP A 86 -29.89 -7.13 3.96
CA ASP A 86 -29.53 -6.96 2.56
C ASP A 86 -28.22 -6.17 2.40
N VAL A 87 -27.83 -5.95 1.14
CA VAL A 87 -26.58 -5.28 0.77
C VAL A 87 -26.46 -3.89 1.41
N ALA A 88 -27.56 -3.18 1.62
CA ALA A 88 -27.53 -1.85 2.23
C ALA A 88 -27.28 -1.90 3.74
N ASP A 89 -27.58 -3.04 4.38
CA ASP A 89 -27.39 -3.19 5.82
C ASP A 89 -26.02 -3.75 6.20
N TYR A 90 -25.48 -4.72 5.44
CA TYR A 90 -24.28 -5.45 5.83
C TYR A 90 -22.99 -5.00 5.12
N VAL A 91 -23.03 -4.08 4.14
CA VAL A 91 -21.85 -3.61 3.40
C VAL A 91 -21.48 -2.17 3.78
N PHE A 92 -20.20 -1.96 4.12
CA PHE A 92 -19.68 -0.66 4.53
C PHE A 92 -18.36 -0.31 3.84
N PRO A 93 -18.19 0.88 3.23
CA PRO A 93 -19.23 1.83 2.88
C PRO A 93 -20.09 1.31 1.71
N ALA A 94 -21.35 1.75 1.64
CA ALA A 94 -22.29 1.32 0.58
C ALA A 94 -21.93 1.83 -0.83
N GLN A 95 -20.94 2.73 -0.96
CA GLN A 95 -20.54 3.34 -2.23
C GLN A 95 -19.86 2.35 -3.19
N GLY A 96 -19.34 1.23 -2.67
CA GLY A 96 -18.68 0.20 -3.47
C GLY A 96 -17.30 0.62 -3.97
N ASP A 97 -16.47 1.09 -3.04
CA ASP A 97 -15.06 1.45 -3.27
C ASP A 97 -14.13 0.21 -3.25
N GLY A 98 -12.85 0.39 -3.58
CA GLY A 98 -11.82 -0.66 -3.52
C GLY A 98 -11.52 -1.20 -2.12
N SER A 99 -12.09 -0.61 -1.06
CA SER A 99 -12.03 -1.11 0.31
C SER A 99 -13.44 -1.14 0.90
N PHE A 100 -13.89 -2.31 1.35
CA PHE A 100 -15.22 -2.48 1.92
C PHE A 100 -15.25 -3.58 2.97
N VAL A 101 -16.24 -3.54 3.84
CA VAL A 101 -16.46 -4.48 4.94
C VAL A 101 -17.78 -5.18 4.72
N VAL A 102 -17.77 -6.50 4.89
CA VAL A 102 -18.98 -7.33 4.95
C VAL A 102 -19.20 -7.73 6.40
N MET A 103 -20.30 -7.28 6.99
CA MET A 103 -20.71 -7.67 8.33
C MET A 103 -21.05 -9.16 8.37
N THR A 104 -20.43 -9.88 9.30
CA THR A 104 -20.63 -11.31 9.52
C THR A 104 -21.19 -11.61 10.91
N ASN A 105 -20.88 -10.74 11.88
CA ASN A 105 -21.37 -10.86 13.25
C ASN A 105 -21.57 -9.48 13.85
N PHE A 106 -22.45 -9.34 14.85
CA PHE A 106 -22.67 -8.05 15.49
C PHE A 106 -23.26 -8.20 16.88
N ILE A 107 -23.02 -7.20 17.72
CA ILE A 107 -23.72 -7.00 19.00
C ILE A 107 -24.57 -5.75 18.86
N ALA A 108 -25.87 -5.89 19.08
CA ALA A 108 -26.83 -4.80 18.99
C ALA A 108 -27.30 -4.37 20.39
N THR A 109 -27.18 -3.07 20.69
CA THR A 109 -27.76 -2.45 21.88
C THR A 109 -28.92 -1.55 21.43
N PRO A 110 -30.17 -2.05 21.45
CA PRO A 110 -31.30 -1.33 20.91
C PRO A 110 -31.78 -0.21 21.83
N ARG A 111 -32.44 0.80 21.25
CA ARG A 111 -33.18 1.85 21.97
C ARG A 111 -32.35 2.58 23.05
N GLN A 112 -31.10 2.91 22.76
CA GLN A 112 -30.33 3.79 23.64
C GLN A 112 -30.93 5.20 23.63
N ALA A 113 -31.08 5.80 24.80
CA ALA A 113 -31.50 7.19 25.00
C ALA A 113 -30.42 7.94 25.80
N LYS A 114 -30.40 9.27 25.68
CA LYS A 114 -29.53 10.07 26.55
C LYS A 114 -30.08 10.06 27.97
N GLY A 115 -29.25 9.66 28.93
CA GLY A 115 -29.68 9.57 30.33
C GLY A 115 -28.52 9.26 31.27
N HIS A 116 -28.88 8.86 32.49
CA HIS A 116 -27.95 8.42 33.52
C HIS A 116 -28.05 6.91 33.71
N CYS A 117 -26.93 6.21 33.65
CA CYS A 117 -26.87 4.77 33.88
C CYS A 117 -25.50 4.34 34.42
N ALA A 118 -25.43 3.13 34.96
CA ALA A 118 -24.19 2.50 35.39
C ALA A 118 -23.27 2.22 34.18
N GLU A 119 -21.99 2.57 34.28
CA GLU A 119 -20.96 2.29 33.26
C GLU A 119 -20.69 0.78 33.12
N ASN A 120 -20.16 0.36 31.97
CA ASN A 120 -19.70 -1.02 31.77
C ASN A 120 -18.55 -1.37 32.75
N PRO A 121 -18.49 -2.57 33.36
CA PRO A 121 -17.40 -2.93 34.29
C PRO A 121 -15.98 -2.80 33.73
N GLU A 122 -15.80 -2.89 32.40
CA GLU A 122 -14.52 -2.61 31.75
C GLU A 122 -14.01 -1.17 31.96
N GLY A 123 -14.93 -0.23 32.18
CA GLY A 123 -14.66 1.16 32.50
C GLY A 123 -14.23 1.39 33.96
N GLY A 124 -14.15 0.32 34.76
CA GLY A 124 -13.72 0.34 36.16
C GLY A 124 -14.87 0.19 37.15
N THR A 125 -14.65 -0.67 38.14
CA THR A 125 -15.58 -0.89 39.27
C THR A 125 -15.37 0.14 40.38
N CYS A 126 -16.41 0.48 41.10
CA CYS A 126 -16.35 1.36 42.27
C CYS A 126 -16.94 0.66 43.50
N THR A 127 -16.48 1.03 44.68
CA THR A 127 -17.08 0.62 45.96
C THR A 127 -17.84 1.76 46.61
N ASN A 128 -17.28 2.98 46.54
CA ASN A 128 -17.86 4.21 47.10
C ASN A 128 -17.84 5.34 46.07
N ASN A 129 -18.68 6.35 46.29
CA ASN A 129 -18.77 7.54 45.42
C ASN A 129 -17.42 8.28 45.24
N SER A 130 -16.53 8.21 46.23
CA SER A 130 -15.20 8.83 46.15
C SER A 130 -14.31 8.24 45.05
N GLY A 131 -14.57 7.02 44.59
CA GLY A 131 -13.86 6.39 43.47
C GLY A 131 -14.27 6.96 42.10
N CYS A 132 -15.41 7.66 42.04
CA CYS A 132 -15.95 8.22 40.81
C CYS A 132 -15.67 9.73 40.77
N THR A 133 -14.69 10.14 39.98
CA THR A 133 -14.43 11.58 39.80
C THR A 133 -15.42 12.18 38.78
N PRO A 134 -16.18 13.23 39.14
CA PRO A 134 -17.17 13.84 38.26
C PRO A 134 -16.49 14.60 37.10
N GLY A 135 -17.17 14.65 35.95
CA GLY A 135 -16.76 15.46 34.79
C GLY A 135 -15.58 14.92 33.99
N LYS A 136 -15.03 13.76 34.35
CA LYS A 136 -13.96 13.08 33.58
C LYS A 136 -14.54 11.94 32.74
N ALA A 137 -14.18 11.93 31.45
CA ALA A 137 -14.32 10.76 30.60
C ALA A 137 -12.98 10.00 30.62
N GLU A 138 -12.98 8.76 31.11
CA GLU A 138 -11.80 7.89 31.02
C GLU A 138 -11.67 7.30 29.61
N ARG A 139 -10.47 6.82 29.23
CA ARG A 139 -10.20 6.30 27.88
C ARG A 139 -11.14 5.16 27.45
N LYS A 140 -11.68 4.39 28.40
CA LYS A 140 -12.62 3.29 28.16
C LYS A 140 -14.06 3.63 28.54
N ALA A 141 -14.33 4.85 29.01
CA ALA A 141 -15.66 5.25 29.43
C ALA A 141 -16.58 5.47 28.21
N GLN A 142 -17.84 5.06 28.35
CA GLN A 142 -18.89 5.23 27.34
C GLN A 142 -19.69 6.52 27.55
N GLY A 143 -19.39 7.26 28.63
CA GLY A 143 -20.00 8.55 28.95
C GLY A 143 -19.18 9.40 29.93
N ILE A 144 -19.79 10.48 30.41
CA ILE A 144 -19.16 11.40 31.37
C ILE A 144 -19.60 11.01 32.79
N ARG A 145 -18.66 10.73 33.69
CA ARG A 145 -19.00 10.35 35.07
C ARG A 145 -19.67 11.48 35.84
N THR A 146 -20.73 11.15 36.57
CA THR A 146 -21.46 12.07 37.45
C THR A 146 -20.87 12.17 38.85
N GLY A 147 -20.05 11.18 39.24
CA GLY A 147 -19.43 11.07 40.56
C GLY A 147 -20.17 10.19 41.56
N LYS A 148 -21.25 9.51 41.14
CA LYS A 148 -21.94 8.51 41.95
C LYS A 148 -21.49 7.10 41.60
N CYS A 149 -21.45 6.21 42.59
CA CYS A 149 -21.26 4.78 42.42
C CYS A 149 -22.64 4.11 42.47
N VAL A 150 -23.00 3.35 41.43
CA VAL A 150 -24.31 2.71 41.27
C VAL A 150 -24.14 1.23 40.97
N ALA A 151 -25.12 0.41 41.34
CA ALA A 151 -25.10 -1.01 41.01
C ALA A 151 -25.31 -1.19 39.50
N PHE A 152 -24.37 -1.88 38.84
CA PHE A 152 -24.53 -2.35 37.46
C PHE A 152 -25.30 -3.67 37.43
N ASN A 153 -24.95 -4.57 38.37
CA ASN A 153 -25.65 -5.81 38.65
C ASN A 153 -25.65 -6.06 40.16
N ASP A 154 -26.31 -7.11 40.65
CA ASP A 154 -26.43 -7.41 42.10
C ASP A 154 -25.07 -7.51 42.83
N ILE A 155 -24.01 -7.86 42.10
CA ILE A 155 -22.66 -8.10 42.63
C ILE A 155 -21.69 -6.94 42.32
N VAL A 156 -21.86 -6.27 41.18
CA VAL A 156 -20.85 -5.33 40.64
C VAL A 156 -21.41 -3.91 40.63
N HIS A 157 -20.65 -2.99 41.21
CA HIS A 157 -20.95 -1.57 41.24
C HIS A 157 -19.97 -0.81 40.32
N THR A 158 -20.49 0.12 39.52
CA THR A 158 -19.73 0.94 38.58
C THR A 158 -20.15 2.40 38.70
N CYS A 159 -19.33 3.31 38.18
CA CYS A 159 -19.65 4.72 38.24
C CYS A 159 -20.85 5.05 37.35
N GLU A 160 -21.74 5.92 37.84
CA GLU A 160 -22.82 6.49 37.04
C GLU A 160 -22.25 7.44 36.00
N ILE A 161 -22.72 7.29 34.76
CA ILE A 161 -22.35 8.12 33.62
C ILE A 161 -23.57 8.82 33.03
N PHE A 162 -23.33 10.01 32.48
CA PHE A 162 -24.25 10.68 31.57
C PHE A 162 -23.83 10.39 30.14
N GLY A 163 -24.70 9.72 29.38
CA GLY A 163 -24.38 9.23 28.05
C GLY A 163 -25.55 8.50 27.40
N TRP A 164 -25.24 7.60 26.48
CA TRP A 164 -26.24 6.75 25.82
C TRP A 164 -26.51 5.49 26.66
N CYS A 165 -27.72 5.39 27.19
CA CYS A 165 -28.16 4.37 28.12
C CYS A 165 -29.28 3.51 27.50
N PRO A 166 -29.31 2.18 27.72
CA PRO A 166 -28.33 1.40 28.47
C PRO A 166 -26.99 1.29 27.72
N VAL A 167 -25.91 1.08 28.47
CA VAL A 167 -24.55 0.96 27.91
C VAL A 167 -24.41 -0.36 27.14
N GLU A 168 -23.51 -0.38 26.15
CA GLU A 168 -23.17 -1.61 25.43
C GLU A 168 -22.52 -2.63 26.38
N VAL A 169 -22.99 -3.88 26.29
CA VAL A 169 -22.38 -5.03 27.00
C VAL A 169 -21.75 -5.93 25.95
N ASP A 170 -20.42 -6.03 25.97
CA ASP A 170 -19.64 -6.74 24.96
C ASP A 170 -18.88 -7.97 25.48
N ASP A 171 -19.27 -8.46 26.67
CA ASP A 171 -18.66 -9.61 27.34
C ASP A 171 -18.67 -10.90 26.49
N ASN A 172 -19.72 -11.10 25.69
CA ASN A 172 -19.91 -12.32 24.91
C ASN A 172 -20.19 -11.99 23.44
N ILE A 173 -19.21 -12.31 22.58
CA ILE A 173 -19.39 -12.29 21.13
C ILE A 173 -20.21 -13.53 20.74
N PRO A 174 -21.30 -13.39 19.97
CA PRO A 174 -22.09 -14.54 19.52
C PRO A 174 -21.22 -15.55 18.75
N CYS A 175 -21.24 -16.81 19.20
CA CYS A 175 -20.58 -17.96 18.56
C CYS A 175 -21.61 -19.11 18.48
N PRO A 176 -21.96 -19.60 17.29
CA PRO A 176 -21.42 -19.24 15.97
C PRO A 176 -21.84 -17.83 15.50
N ALA A 177 -21.12 -17.27 14.52
CA ALA A 177 -21.42 -15.97 13.93
C ALA A 177 -22.88 -15.87 13.42
N LEU A 178 -23.49 -14.68 13.56
CA LEU A 178 -24.91 -14.49 13.24
C LEU A 178 -25.25 -14.58 11.73
N LEU A 179 -24.39 -14.07 10.83
CA LEU A 179 -24.60 -14.10 9.37
C LEU A 179 -23.66 -15.12 8.71
N ARG A 180 -23.91 -16.41 8.91
CA ARG A 180 -23.09 -17.48 8.29
C ARG A 180 -23.34 -17.58 6.79
N GLU A 181 -24.53 -17.19 6.35
CA GLU A 181 -24.93 -17.14 4.94
C GLU A 181 -24.03 -16.21 4.11
N ALA A 182 -23.29 -15.30 4.77
CA ALA A 182 -22.31 -14.43 4.13
C ALA A 182 -21.24 -15.22 3.35
N GLU A 183 -20.95 -16.46 3.74
CA GLU A 183 -20.04 -17.35 2.99
C GLU A 183 -20.50 -17.59 1.55
N ASN A 184 -21.83 -17.60 1.34
CA ASN A 184 -22.47 -17.83 0.05
C ASN A 184 -22.77 -16.55 -0.73
N PHE A 185 -22.41 -15.38 -0.20
CA PHE A 185 -22.62 -14.13 -0.92
C PHE A 185 -21.67 -14.04 -2.11
N THR A 186 -22.14 -13.31 -3.13
CA THR A 186 -21.37 -13.08 -4.35
C THR A 186 -20.90 -11.63 -4.42
N LEU A 187 -19.62 -11.46 -4.68
CA LEU A 187 -18.94 -10.20 -4.93
C LEU A 187 -18.70 -10.06 -6.42
N PHE A 188 -19.21 -8.99 -7.03
CA PHE A 188 -18.89 -8.63 -8.40
C PHE A 188 -17.91 -7.46 -8.42
N ILE A 189 -16.76 -7.66 -9.05
CA ILE A 189 -15.71 -6.64 -9.16
C ILE A 189 -15.70 -6.08 -10.58
N LYS A 190 -15.86 -4.77 -10.72
CA LYS A 190 -15.56 -4.03 -11.94
C LYS A 190 -14.24 -3.33 -11.76
N ASN A 191 -13.28 -3.65 -12.62
CA ASN A 191 -11.99 -2.98 -12.62
C ASN A 191 -11.71 -2.40 -14.01
N SER A 192 -11.31 -1.13 -14.04
CA SER A 192 -10.85 -0.43 -15.22
C SER A 192 -9.44 0.08 -14.96
N ILE A 193 -8.53 -0.19 -15.88
CA ILE A 193 -7.17 0.32 -15.85
C ILE A 193 -6.91 1.22 -17.07
N SER A 194 -6.01 2.17 -16.87
CA SER A 194 -5.54 3.07 -17.91
C SER A 194 -4.03 3.18 -17.81
N PHE A 195 -3.36 3.10 -18.94
CA PHE A 195 -1.94 3.42 -19.10
C PHE A 195 -1.84 4.78 -19.81
N PRO A 196 -1.79 5.91 -19.07
CA PRO A 196 -1.94 7.23 -19.67
C PRO A 196 -0.86 7.54 -20.70
N ARG A 197 0.38 7.12 -20.40
CA ARG A 197 1.54 7.31 -21.28
C ARG A 197 1.36 6.71 -22.67
N PHE A 198 0.60 5.63 -22.75
CA PHE A 198 0.41 4.85 -23.97
C PHE A 198 -1.01 4.94 -24.51
N LYS A 199 -1.88 5.70 -23.84
CA LYS A 199 -3.28 5.91 -24.21
C LYS A 199 -4.07 4.61 -24.40
N VAL A 200 -3.71 3.55 -23.64
CA VAL A 200 -4.43 2.26 -23.64
C VAL A 200 -5.30 2.20 -22.39
N THR A 201 -6.59 1.91 -22.58
CA THR A 201 -7.52 1.62 -21.48
C THR A 201 -8.03 0.19 -21.60
N ARG A 202 -8.16 -0.49 -20.48
CA ARG A 202 -8.61 -1.89 -20.42
C ARG A 202 -9.52 -2.10 -19.22
N ARG A 203 -10.39 -3.11 -19.31
CA ARG A 203 -11.32 -3.51 -18.25
C ARG A 203 -11.22 -5.00 -18.02
N ASN A 204 -11.55 -5.45 -16.82
CA ASN A 204 -11.57 -6.88 -16.50
C ASN A 204 -12.68 -7.66 -17.21
N LEU A 205 -13.72 -6.98 -17.68
CA LEU A 205 -14.72 -7.51 -18.61
C LEU A 205 -14.12 -7.55 -20.03
N VAL A 206 -13.27 -8.57 -20.27
CA VAL A 206 -12.62 -8.82 -21.56
C VAL A 206 -13.60 -9.39 -22.59
N GLU A 207 -13.19 -9.48 -23.86
CA GLU A 207 -14.07 -9.88 -24.97
C GLU A 207 -14.67 -11.28 -24.79
N GLU A 208 -13.98 -12.18 -24.09
CA GLU A 208 -14.48 -13.52 -23.77
C GLU A 208 -15.57 -13.55 -22.69
N VAL A 209 -15.78 -12.43 -21.98
CA VAL A 209 -16.79 -12.29 -20.93
C VAL A 209 -18.06 -11.69 -21.53
N ASP A 210 -18.93 -12.56 -22.04
CA ASP A 210 -20.22 -12.15 -22.61
C ASP A 210 -21.37 -12.17 -21.59
N ALA A 211 -22.55 -11.69 -22.00
CA ALA A 211 -23.72 -11.62 -21.13
C ALA A 211 -24.28 -13.00 -20.76
N ALA A 212 -24.02 -14.04 -21.55
CA ALA A 212 -24.46 -15.40 -21.26
C ALA A 212 -23.57 -16.02 -20.17
N TYR A 213 -22.25 -15.91 -20.33
CA TYR A 213 -21.24 -16.31 -19.37
C TYR A 213 -21.43 -15.60 -18.02
N MET A 214 -21.68 -14.29 -18.02
CA MET A 214 -21.92 -13.51 -16.80
C MET A 214 -23.13 -13.96 -15.97
N LYS A 215 -24.10 -14.68 -16.55
CA LYS A 215 -25.27 -15.16 -15.80
C LYS A 215 -24.96 -16.36 -14.93
N THR A 216 -24.00 -17.19 -15.32
CA THR A 216 -23.72 -18.49 -14.67
C THR A 216 -22.29 -18.60 -14.16
N CYS A 217 -21.38 -17.74 -14.57
CA CYS A 217 -19.99 -17.86 -14.17
C CYS A 217 -19.83 -17.60 -12.66
N LEU A 218 -18.98 -18.42 -12.06
CA LEU A 218 -18.40 -18.19 -10.75
C LEU A 218 -16.89 -18.34 -10.90
N TYR A 219 -16.15 -17.41 -10.32
CA TYR A 219 -14.71 -17.42 -10.40
C TYR A 219 -14.13 -18.72 -9.82
N HIS A 220 -13.19 -19.29 -10.56
CA HIS A 220 -12.33 -20.38 -10.11
C HIS A 220 -10.99 -20.24 -10.80
N LYS A 221 -9.89 -20.40 -10.04
CA LYS A 221 -8.52 -20.16 -10.53
C LYS A 221 -8.17 -20.89 -11.83
N THR A 222 -8.70 -22.10 -12.01
CA THR A 222 -8.43 -22.95 -13.19
C THR A 222 -9.57 -23.00 -14.20
N LEU A 223 -10.82 -23.14 -13.73
CA LEU A 223 -11.98 -23.36 -14.61
C LEU A 223 -12.49 -22.07 -15.24
N HIS A 224 -12.57 -20.99 -14.44
CA HIS A 224 -13.17 -19.72 -14.82
C HIS A 224 -12.34 -18.52 -14.32
N PRO A 225 -11.07 -18.38 -14.75
CA PRO A 225 -10.15 -17.35 -14.24
C PRO A 225 -10.53 -15.92 -14.64
N LEU A 226 -11.39 -15.76 -15.66
CA LEU A 226 -11.82 -14.44 -16.14
C LEU A 226 -13.17 -14.00 -15.59
N CYS A 227 -13.85 -14.84 -14.79
CA CYS A 227 -15.14 -14.47 -14.23
C CYS A 227 -14.97 -13.40 -13.13
N PRO A 228 -15.64 -12.25 -13.21
CA PRO A 228 -15.54 -11.18 -12.23
C PRO A 228 -16.47 -11.36 -11.02
N VAL A 229 -17.15 -12.51 -10.90
CA VAL A 229 -18.10 -12.82 -9.82
C VAL A 229 -17.48 -13.87 -8.89
N PHE A 230 -17.26 -13.48 -7.64
CA PHE A 230 -16.54 -14.26 -6.65
C PHE A 230 -17.47 -14.66 -5.51
N LYS A 231 -17.37 -15.90 -5.04
CA LYS A 231 -18.03 -16.32 -3.80
C LYS A 231 -17.16 -15.93 -2.60
N LEU A 232 -17.72 -15.29 -1.58
CA LEU A 232 -16.92 -14.81 -0.43
C LEU A 232 -16.19 -15.95 0.29
N GLY A 233 -16.85 -17.10 0.48
CA GLY A 233 -16.21 -18.28 1.07
C GLY A 233 -14.99 -18.76 0.28
N TYR A 234 -15.06 -18.75 -1.06
CA TYR A 234 -13.95 -19.14 -1.93
C TYR A 234 -12.77 -18.15 -1.80
N VAL A 235 -13.05 -16.85 -1.78
CA VAL A 235 -12.02 -15.80 -1.62
C VAL A 235 -11.28 -15.96 -0.29
N VAL A 236 -12.01 -16.20 0.80
CA VAL A 236 -11.42 -16.40 2.13
C VAL A 236 -10.61 -17.71 2.18
N GLN A 237 -11.12 -18.78 1.60
CA GLN A 237 -10.43 -20.08 1.54
C GLN A 237 -9.12 -20.00 0.76
N GLU A 238 -9.13 -19.38 -0.43
CA GLU A 238 -7.92 -19.21 -1.25
C GLU A 238 -6.90 -18.28 -0.58
N SER A 239 -7.34 -17.38 0.30
CA SER A 239 -6.43 -16.56 1.11
C SER A 239 -5.69 -17.34 2.22
N GLY A 240 -6.03 -18.62 2.41
CA GLY A 240 -5.47 -19.48 3.45
C GLY A 240 -6.17 -19.36 4.81
N GLN A 241 -7.34 -18.71 4.88
CA GLN A 241 -8.09 -18.47 6.12
C GLN A 241 -9.37 -19.31 6.17
N ASN A 242 -9.92 -19.50 7.38
CA ASN A 242 -11.20 -20.18 7.57
C ASN A 242 -12.33 -19.14 7.75
N PHE A 243 -13.39 -19.25 6.94
CA PHE A 243 -14.51 -18.32 6.99
C PHE A 243 -15.22 -18.31 8.34
N SER A 244 -15.40 -19.47 8.98
CA SER A 244 -16.17 -19.54 10.24
C SER A 244 -15.47 -18.80 11.39
N THR A 245 -14.15 -18.96 11.53
CA THR A 245 -13.39 -18.27 12.58
C THR A 245 -13.25 -16.78 12.28
N LEU A 246 -13.06 -16.43 11.00
CA LEU A 246 -12.96 -15.05 10.56
C LEU A 246 -14.30 -14.30 10.71
N ALA A 247 -15.42 -15.00 10.52
CA ALA A 247 -16.76 -14.43 10.67
C ALA A 247 -17.09 -14.03 12.12
N GLU A 248 -16.51 -14.70 13.12
CA GLU A 248 -16.80 -14.44 14.54
C GLU A 248 -16.20 -13.12 15.02
N LYS A 249 -14.90 -12.91 14.79
CA LYS A 249 -14.13 -11.74 15.27
C LYS A 249 -13.85 -10.71 14.18
N GLY A 250 -14.15 -11.02 12.93
CA GLY A 250 -13.78 -10.23 11.77
C GLY A 250 -12.31 -10.41 11.38
N GLY A 251 -11.93 -9.84 10.24
CA GLY A 251 -10.54 -9.80 9.79
C GLY A 251 -10.38 -9.12 8.45
N VAL A 252 -9.22 -9.28 7.81
CA VAL A 252 -8.87 -8.55 6.58
C VAL A 252 -8.38 -9.52 5.52
N VAL A 253 -8.91 -9.39 4.30
CA VAL A 253 -8.54 -10.17 3.11
C VAL A 253 -8.13 -9.21 2.01
N GLY A 254 -6.94 -9.43 1.45
CA GLY A 254 -6.46 -8.72 0.27
C GLY A 254 -6.86 -9.45 -1.01
N ILE A 255 -7.38 -8.71 -1.98
CA ILE A 255 -7.63 -9.20 -3.34
C ILE A 255 -6.70 -8.42 -4.27
N THR A 256 -5.67 -9.07 -4.80
CA THR A 256 -4.76 -8.47 -5.76
C THR A 256 -5.24 -8.74 -7.17
N ILE A 257 -5.35 -7.70 -7.99
CA ILE A 257 -5.62 -7.79 -9.43
C ILE A 257 -4.35 -7.38 -10.14
N ASP A 258 -3.59 -8.34 -10.64
CA ASP A 258 -2.36 -8.10 -11.39
C ASP A 258 -2.67 -7.97 -12.89
N TRP A 259 -2.17 -6.89 -13.48
CA TRP A 259 -2.18 -6.60 -14.90
C TRP A 259 -0.77 -6.62 -15.48
N HIS A 260 -0.22 -7.82 -15.66
CA HIS A 260 1.04 -8.00 -16.39
C HIS A 260 0.80 -7.96 -17.91
N CYS A 261 0.87 -6.76 -18.48
CA CYS A 261 0.55 -6.52 -19.88
C CYS A 261 1.77 -6.11 -20.69
N ASP A 262 2.20 -7.02 -21.56
CA ASP A 262 3.15 -6.74 -22.63
C ASP A 262 2.38 -6.18 -23.84
N LEU A 263 2.66 -4.92 -24.18
CA LEU A 263 1.90 -4.18 -25.19
C LEU A 263 2.61 -4.11 -26.54
N ASP A 264 3.66 -4.91 -26.71
CA ASP A 264 4.15 -5.31 -28.03
C ASP A 264 3.19 -6.32 -28.68
N TRP A 265 2.49 -7.08 -27.84
CA TRP A 265 1.41 -7.96 -28.27
C TRP A 265 0.07 -7.22 -28.33
N HIS A 266 -0.89 -7.81 -29.04
CA HIS A 266 -2.24 -7.26 -29.10
C HIS A 266 -2.84 -7.17 -27.69
N VAL A 267 -3.57 -6.09 -27.41
CA VAL A 267 -4.22 -5.77 -26.12
C VAL A 267 -5.14 -6.89 -25.57
N ARG A 268 -5.51 -7.87 -26.40
CA ARG A 268 -6.30 -9.03 -26.00
C ARG A 268 -5.55 -9.99 -25.07
N HIS A 269 -4.22 -10.00 -25.13
CA HIS A 269 -3.39 -10.81 -24.22
C HIS A 269 -3.22 -10.17 -22.84
N CYS A 270 -3.55 -8.87 -22.71
CA CYS A 270 -3.60 -8.17 -21.44
C CYS A 270 -4.88 -8.58 -20.69
N LYS A 271 -4.73 -9.53 -19.78
CA LYS A 271 -5.81 -10.11 -18.97
C LYS A 271 -5.46 -10.01 -17.49
N PRO A 272 -6.45 -9.81 -16.61
CA PRO A 272 -6.22 -9.72 -15.18
C PRO A 272 -5.92 -11.11 -14.59
N VAL A 273 -5.03 -11.15 -13.61
CA VAL A 273 -4.80 -12.31 -12.74
C VAL A 273 -5.23 -11.93 -11.33
N TYR A 274 -6.06 -12.76 -10.71
CA TYR A 274 -6.55 -12.51 -9.36
C TYR A 274 -5.82 -13.39 -8.35
N GLU A 275 -5.30 -12.76 -7.30
CA GLU A 275 -4.67 -13.42 -6.17
C GLU A 275 -5.33 -12.99 -4.86
N PHE A 276 -5.32 -13.88 -3.87
CA PHE A 276 -5.97 -13.65 -2.58
C PHE A 276 -4.97 -13.86 -1.47
N HIS A 277 -4.94 -12.95 -0.51
CA HIS A 277 -3.97 -12.97 0.58
C HIS A 277 -4.65 -12.70 1.92
N GLY A 278 -4.29 -13.45 2.95
CA GLY A 278 -4.61 -13.07 4.31
C GLY A 278 -3.71 -11.92 4.76
N LEU A 279 -4.29 -10.75 4.99
CA LEU A 279 -3.53 -9.55 5.42
C LEU A 279 -3.39 -9.46 6.95
N TYR A 280 -3.82 -10.48 7.66
CA TYR A 280 -3.93 -10.47 9.11
C TYR A 280 -3.05 -11.56 9.73
N GLU A 281 -2.09 -11.15 10.56
CA GLU A 281 -1.37 -12.04 11.46
C GLU A 281 -2.03 -12.01 12.84
N GLU A 282 -2.37 -13.17 13.40
CA GLU A 282 -2.92 -13.29 14.75
C GLU A 282 -1.90 -12.87 15.80
N LYS A 283 -1.80 -11.57 16.07
CA LYS A 283 -1.09 -11.04 17.24
C LYS A 283 -2.08 -10.85 18.39
N ASN A 284 -1.68 -11.32 19.58
CA ASN A 284 -2.50 -11.37 20.80
C ASN A 284 -3.07 -10.01 21.29
N LEU A 285 -2.70 -8.89 20.68
CA LEU A 285 -3.03 -7.54 21.17
C LEU A 285 -4.36 -6.99 20.65
N SER A 286 -4.85 -7.44 19.48
CA SER A 286 -6.12 -6.95 18.92
C SER A 286 -6.66 -7.93 17.90
N GLN A 287 -7.29 -9.02 18.36
CA GLN A 287 -7.83 -10.07 17.51
C GLN A 287 -9.03 -9.58 16.67
N GLY A 288 -8.91 -9.71 15.35
CA GLY A 288 -9.98 -9.47 14.39
C GLY A 288 -10.17 -8.02 13.93
N PHE A 289 -11.32 -7.74 13.31
CA PHE A 289 -11.71 -6.43 12.78
C PHE A 289 -13.13 -6.09 13.20
N ASN A 290 -13.29 -4.99 13.93
CA ASN A 290 -14.58 -4.51 14.38
C ASN A 290 -14.68 -2.99 14.35
N PHE A 291 -15.90 -2.48 14.24
CA PHE A 291 -16.20 -1.06 14.34
C PHE A 291 -17.62 -0.86 14.90
N ARG A 292 -17.91 0.36 15.35
CA ARG A 292 -19.23 0.72 15.89
C ARG A 292 -19.94 1.70 14.98
N PHE A 293 -21.23 1.50 14.75
CA PHE A 293 -22.09 2.47 14.09
C PHE A 293 -23.45 2.54 14.79
N ALA A 294 -24.18 3.65 14.59
CA ALA A 294 -25.48 3.83 15.21
C ALA A 294 -26.54 4.28 14.21
N ARG A 295 -27.75 3.73 14.35
CA ARG A 295 -28.95 4.17 13.62
C ARG A 295 -29.79 5.04 14.55
N HIS A 296 -29.92 6.32 14.23
CA HIS A 296 -30.64 7.30 15.05
C HIS A 296 -32.11 7.38 14.63
N PHE A 297 -33.01 7.54 15.59
CA PHE A 297 -34.45 7.73 15.34
C PHE A 297 -35.08 8.56 16.47
N VAL A 298 -36.27 9.11 16.23
CA VAL A 298 -37.00 9.93 17.19
C VAL A 298 -38.34 9.28 17.49
N GLU A 299 -38.66 9.11 18.77
CA GLU A 299 -39.94 8.56 19.23
C GLU A 299 -40.45 9.45 20.37
N ASN A 300 -41.69 9.92 20.29
CA ASN A 300 -42.32 10.82 21.28
C ASN A 300 -41.46 12.05 21.66
N GLY A 301 -40.78 12.65 20.67
CA GLY A 301 -39.91 13.82 20.87
C GLY A 301 -38.56 13.52 21.55
N THR A 302 -38.30 12.26 21.91
CA THR A 302 -37.02 11.82 22.50
C THR A 302 -36.14 11.21 21.42
N ASN A 303 -34.86 11.59 21.40
CA ASN A 303 -33.86 11.04 20.48
C ASN A 303 -33.35 9.69 20.99
N TYR A 304 -33.52 8.65 20.19
CA TYR A 304 -33.01 7.31 20.44
C TYR A 304 -31.98 6.91 19.37
N ARG A 305 -31.20 5.88 19.69
CA ARG A 305 -30.37 5.19 18.69
C ARG A 305 -30.29 3.69 18.95
N HIS A 306 -30.14 2.92 17.89
CA HIS A 306 -29.66 1.54 17.96
C HIS A 306 -28.15 1.54 17.71
N LEU A 307 -27.36 1.11 18.70
CA LEU A 307 -25.92 0.97 18.56
C LEU A 307 -25.59 -0.45 18.10
N PHE A 308 -24.70 -0.56 17.13
CA PHE A 308 -24.19 -1.82 16.63
C PHE A 308 -22.67 -1.84 16.73
N LYS A 309 -22.12 -2.83 17.44
CA LYS A 309 -20.71 -3.23 17.32
C LYS A 309 -20.65 -4.34 16.28
N VAL A 310 -20.08 -4.03 15.13
CA VAL A 310 -19.99 -4.92 13.97
C VAL A 310 -18.64 -5.61 13.97
N PHE A 311 -18.67 -6.91 13.75
CA PHE A 311 -17.52 -7.71 13.35
C PHE A 311 -17.72 -8.13 11.91
N GLY A 312 -16.70 -7.96 11.09
CA GLY A 312 -16.82 -8.18 9.66
C GLY A 312 -15.50 -8.45 8.99
N ILE A 313 -15.60 -8.93 7.76
CA ILE A 313 -14.44 -9.18 6.91
C ILE A 313 -14.26 -7.96 6.03
N ARG A 314 -13.13 -7.28 6.19
CA ARG A 314 -12.70 -6.19 5.32
C ARG A 314 -11.97 -6.77 4.11
N PHE A 315 -12.44 -6.42 2.92
CA PHE A 315 -11.81 -6.75 1.65
C PHE A 315 -11.13 -5.51 1.09
N ASP A 316 -9.83 -5.60 0.85
CA ASP A 316 -9.05 -4.55 0.22
C ASP A 316 -8.61 -5.02 -1.18
N ILE A 317 -9.09 -4.35 -2.22
CA ILE A 317 -8.75 -4.64 -3.60
C ILE A 317 -7.54 -3.79 -4.00
N LEU A 318 -6.43 -4.47 -4.22
CA LEU A 318 -5.16 -3.91 -4.64
C LEU A 318 -5.00 -4.17 -6.13
N VAL A 319 -4.88 -3.12 -6.93
CA VAL A 319 -4.63 -3.27 -8.36
C VAL A 319 -3.18 -2.95 -8.61
N ASP A 320 -2.42 -3.97 -8.99
CA ASP A 320 -1.04 -3.81 -9.41
C ASP A 320 -0.94 -4.07 -10.91
N GLY A 321 0.11 -3.53 -11.52
CA GLY A 321 0.46 -3.88 -12.86
C GLY A 321 1.71 -3.14 -13.29
N LYS A 322 2.71 -3.94 -13.60
CA LYS A 322 3.94 -3.49 -14.22
C LYS A 322 3.80 -3.67 -15.72
N ARG A 323 3.94 -2.56 -16.45
CA ARG A 323 3.98 -2.58 -17.91
C ARG A 323 5.41 -2.60 -18.39
N ASP A 324 5.67 -3.25 -19.51
CA ASP A 324 6.87 -3.10 -20.30
C ASP A 324 6.46 -3.16 -21.80
N PRO A 325 6.47 -2.03 -22.56
CA PRO A 325 6.32 -2.02 -24.02
C PRO A 325 7.64 -1.72 -24.71
N GLY A 326 7.90 -2.38 -25.83
CA GLY A 326 9.06 -2.19 -26.68
C GLY A 326 9.20 -0.78 -27.19
N ALA A 327 10.40 -0.22 -27.02
CA ALA A 327 10.76 1.08 -27.55
C ALA A 327 10.73 1.06 -29.09
N VAL A 328 9.70 1.67 -29.68
CA VAL A 328 9.71 2.12 -31.08
C VAL A 328 9.72 3.65 -31.14
N GLU A 329 10.33 4.31 -30.14
CA GLU A 329 10.55 5.75 -30.18
C GLU A 329 11.99 6.11 -29.83
N GLY A 330 12.85 6.06 -30.85
CA GLY A 330 13.93 7.02 -31.11
C GLY A 330 14.99 7.32 -30.05
N ARG A 331 15.10 6.60 -28.94
CA ARG A 331 16.17 6.83 -27.96
C ARG A 331 17.36 5.92 -28.21
N ALA A 332 18.41 6.51 -28.77
CA ALA A 332 19.77 6.02 -28.58
C ALA A 332 20.02 5.90 -27.06
N PHE A 333 20.24 4.69 -26.57
CA PHE A 333 20.77 4.46 -25.23
C PHE A 333 22.14 5.14 -25.15
N GLN A 334 22.26 6.21 -24.37
CA GLN A 334 23.56 6.71 -23.96
C GLN A 334 24.10 5.78 -22.87
N PRO A 335 25.28 5.17 -23.05
CA PRO A 335 25.99 4.54 -21.95
C PRO A 335 26.29 5.62 -20.91
N VAL A 336 26.01 5.35 -19.63
CA VAL A 336 26.44 6.20 -18.53
C VAL A 336 27.97 6.12 -18.46
N THR A 337 28.64 7.09 -19.07
CA THR A 337 30.06 7.39 -18.86
C THR A 337 30.19 8.81 -18.33
N THR A 338 29.98 8.98 -17.03
CA THR A 338 30.45 10.17 -16.30
C THR A 338 31.46 9.72 -15.24
N PRO A 339 32.76 9.99 -15.40
CA PRO A 339 33.70 9.90 -14.30
C PRO A 339 33.47 11.07 -13.31
N PRO A 340 33.73 10.89 -12.01
CA PRO A 340 33.56 11.97 -11.04
C PRO A 340 34.69 13.00 -11.21
N SER A 341 34.33 14.22 -11.60
CA SER A 341 35.25 15.36 -11.58
C SER A 341 35.42 15.85 -10.13
N LEU A 342 36.62 15.68 -9.58
CA LEU A 342 37.11 16.40 -8.41
C LEU A 342 37.47 17.82 -8.83
N SER A 343 36.74 18.81 -8.30
CA SER A 343 37.11 20.24 -8.41
C SER A 343 38.07 20.61 -7.28
N PRO A 344 39.17 21.33 -7.54
CA PRO A 344 40.02 21.87 -6.48
C PRO A 344 39.47 23.22 -5.97
N CYS A 345 39.50 23.41 -4.65
CA CYS A 345 39.29 24.70 -4.01
C CYS A 345 40.48 25.63 -4.27
N VAL A 346 40.22 26.86 -4.73
CA VAL A 346 41.19 27.95 -4.78
C VAL A 346 40.76 29.05 -3.81
N GLN A 347 41.67 29.45 -2.93
CA GLN A 347 41.57 30.61 -2.03
C GLN A 347 42.04 31.89 -2.72
N GLY A 348 41.48 33.02 -2.28
CA GLY A 348 41.93 34.39 -2.53
C GLY A 348 40.73 35.26 -2.92
N GLY A 349 40.48 36.46 -2.39
CA GLY A 349 41.19 37.38 -1.51
C GLY A 349 40.34 38.66 -1.45
N GLN A 350 40.46 39.44 -0.38
CA GLN A 350 39.64 40.62 -0.06
C GLN A 350 39.78 41.79 -1.05
N SER A 351 38.71 42.57 -1.23
CA SER A 351 38.78 44.06 -1.17
C SER A 351 37.40 44.69 -0.94
N GLN A 352 37.44 45.81 -0.21
CA GLN A 352 36.36 46.54 0.47
C GLN A 352 35.55 47.47 -0.46
N GLY A 353 34.32 47.84 -0.05
CA GLY A 353 33.65 49.03 -0.60
C GLY A 353 32.16 49.23 -0.26
N GLN A 354 31.88 49.75 0.94
CA GLN A 354 30.79 50.68 1.32
C GLN A 354 29.31 50.43 0.93
N ASN A 355 28.52 50.16 1.97
CA ASN A 355 27.08 50.48 2.16
C ASN A 355 26.96 51.93 2.74
N PRO A 356 25.80 52.63 2.81
CA PRO A 356 24.51 52.09 3.31
C PRO A 356 23.19 52.68 2.74
N GLY A 357 22.06 52.02 3.03
CA GLY A 357 20.70 52.59 2.86
C GLY A 357 19.54 51.56 2.93
N LEU A 358 19.13 51.20 4.16
CA LEU A 358 17.95 50.39 4.56
C LEU A 358 16.63 51.23 4.52
N PRO A 359 15.41 50.72 4.83
CA PRO A 359 14.97 49.34 5.14
C PRO A 359 13.60 48.85 4.59
N THR A 360 13.40 47.53 4.76
CA THR A 360 12.18 46.77 5.17
C THR A 360 10.97 46.59 4.24
N SER A 361 10.75 45.34 3.83
CA SER A 361 9.48 44.64 4.08
C SER A 361 9.72 43.13 4.26
N SER A 362 8.96 42.56 5.17
CA SER A 362 9.12 41.24 5.81
C SER A 362 8.35 40.15 5.08
N CYS A 363 8.84 38.91 5.07
CA CYS A 363 7.99 37.71 5.05
C CYS A 363 8.64 36.57 5.83
N VAL A 364 7.82 35.98 6.70
CA VAL A 364 8.12 35.04 7.78
C VAL A 364 8.16 33.60 7.26
N SER A 365 9.11 32.82 7.78
CA SER A 365 9.25 31.39 7.55
C SER A 365 8.42 30.57 8.56
N MET A 366 7.83 29.47 8.08
CA MET A 366 7.29 28.39 8.90
C MET A 366 8.24 27.19 8.84
N GLN A 367 8.67 26.74 10.02
CA GLN A 367 9.49 25.55 10.25
C GLN A 367 8.63 24.28 10.26
N SER A 368 9.22 23.17 9.79
CA SER A 368 8.93 21.82 10.28
C SER A 368 10.24 21.02 10.29
N GLN A 369 10.68 20.68 11.51
CA GLN A 369 11.81 19.82 11.83
C GLN A 369 11.34 18.36 11.89
N SER A 370 12.21 17.43 11.49
CA SER A 370 12.64 16.35 12.40
C SER A 370 13.95 15.72 11.93
N ARG A 371 14.98 15.91 12.76
CA ARG A 371 16.33 15.33 12.74
C ARG A 371 16.30 13.85 13.08
N GLY A 372 17.21 13.10 12.45
CA GLY A 372 17.70 11.81 12.93
C GLY A 372 18.60 11.94 14.17
N GLN A 373 18.69 10.85 14.93
CA GLN A 373 19.60 10.69 16.06
C GLN A 373 20.79 9.79 15.70
N GLN A 374 21.92 10.18 16.30
CA GLN A 374 23.27 9.64 16.21
C GLN A 374 23.45 8.30 16.93
N ALA A 375 24.50 7.56 16.55
CA ALA A 375 25.29 6.78 17.49
C ALA A 375 26.78 7.07 17.26
N VAL A 376 27.47 7.32 18.37
CA VAL A 376 28.85 7.82 18.53
C VAL A 376 29.73 6.67 19.02
N GLY A 377 31.01 6.63 18.62
CA GLY A 377 32.04 5.88 19.35
C GLY A 377 33.34 5.66 18.54
N PRO A 378 34.53 5.69 19.17
CA PRO A 378 35.61 6.57 18.71
C PRO A 378 36.85 5.87 18.12
N ALA A 379 37.72 6.70 17.57
CA ALA A 379 38.99 6.37 16.94
C ALA A 379 40.19 6.49 17.90
N THR A 380 41.23 5.69 17.62
CA THR A 380 42.66 5.87 18.00
C THR A 380 43.48 4.97 17.05
N SER A 381 44.72 5.20 16.62
CA SER A 381 45.58 6.36 16.31
C SER A 381 46.93 5.77 15.84
N VAL A 382 47.64 6.46 14.94
CA VAL A 382 49.11 6.43 14.69
C VAL A 382 49.72 5.33 13.78
N GLY A 383 50.56 5.76 12.83
CA GLY A 383 51.72 4.99 12.36
C GLY A 383 52.14 5.20 10.90
N TRP A 384 53.10 6.09 10.65
CA TRP A 384 53.71 6.37 9.34
C TRP A 384 54.64 5.24 8.84
N GLY A 385 54.70 5.03 7.52
CA GLY A 385 55.75 4.25 6.86
C GLY A 385 55.54 4.02 5.36
N ARG A 386 56.25 4.79 4.52
CA ARG A 386 56.64 4.44 3.13
C ARG A 386 58.14 4.07 3.14
N PRO A 387 58.78 3.51 2.09
CA PRO A 387 58.32 3.23 0.71
C PRO A 387 58.71 1.83 0.14
N LEU A 388 58.19 1.49 -1.05
CA LEU A 388 58.89 0.90 -2.23
C LEU A 388 57.89 0.18 -3.17
N ALA A 389 58.00 0.44 -4.48
CA ALA A 389 57.25 -0.17 -5.58
C ALA A 389 57.95 -1.47 -6.08
N PRO A 390 57.52 -2.18 -7.15
CA PRO A 390 56.28 -2.15 -7.94
C PRO A 390 55.63 -3.54 -8.19
N GLY A 391 54.37 -3.55 -8.65
CA GLY A 391 53.80 -4.67 -9.42
C GLY A 391 52.60 -5.37 -8.77
N LEU A 392 51.41 -5.21 -9.35
CA LEU A 392 50.37 -6.26 -9.35
C LEU A 392 49.24 -5.90 -10.32
N VAL A 393 49.38 -6.44 -11.53
CA VAL A 393 48.29 -6.77 -12.44
C VAL A 393 47.50 -7.91 -11.78
N SER A 394 46.46 -7.61 -11.00
CA SER A 394 45.33 -8.52 -10.67
C SER A 394 44.47 -7.85 -9.60
N GLY A 395 43.35 -7.23 -10.00
CA GLY A 395 42.44 -6.58 -9.04
C GLY A 395 41.11 -6.08 -9.61
N LEU A 396 40.95 -6.09 -10.93
CA LEU A 396 39.76 -5.55 -11.61
C LEU A 396 38.64 -6.57 -11.87
N LEU A 397 38.77 -7.83 -11.43
CA LEU A 397 37.77 -8.87 -11.67
C LEU A 397 36.95 -9.31 -10.44
N ARG A 398 37.12 -8.69 -9.27
CA ARG A 398 36.41 -9.09 -8.03
C ARG A 398 35.34 -8.14 -7.50
N LYS A 399 34.97 -7.08 -8.22
CA LYS A 399 33.93 -6.11 -7.78
C LYS A 399 32.63 -6.09 -8.57
N ALA A 400 32.44 -7.00 -9.53
CA ALA A 400 31.20 -7.09 -10.32
C ALA A 400 30.16 -8.10 -9.79
N PHE A 401 30.49 -8.87 -8.75
CA PHE A 401 29.55 -9.81 -8.11
C PHE A 401 29.21 -9.33 -6.72
N SER A 402 28.14 -8.55 -6.62
CA SER A 402 27.19 -8.48 -5.49
C SER A 402 26.57 -7.09 -5.47
N THR A 403 25.30 -6.99 -5.85
CA THR A 403 24.29 -6.08 -5.27
C THR A 403 22.97 -6.25 -6.03
N ARG A 404 22.11 -7.15 -5.53
CA ARG A 404 20.66 -6.92 -5.49
C ARG A 404 20.38 -6.21 -4.16
N PRO A 405 19.53 -5.18 -4.09
CA PRO A 405 18.76 -4.93 -2.90
C PRO A 405 17.41 -5.65 -3.00
N PHE A 406 16.98 -6.19 -1.86
CA PHE A 406 15.58 -6.45 -1.55
C PHE A 406 14.80 -5.13 -1.52
#